data_AF-A0A2D9NH60-F1
#
_entry.id   AF-A0A2D9NH60-F1
#
_cell.length_a   1.000
_cell.length_b   1.000
_cell.length_c   1.000
_cell.angle_alpha   90.00
_cell.angle_beta   90.00
_cell.angle_gamma   90.00
#
_symmetry.space_group_name_H-M   'P 1'
#
loop_
_entity.id
_entity.type
_entity.pdbx_description
1 polymer ?
#
loop_
_entity_poly.entity_id
_entity_poly.type
_entity_poly.pdbx_seq_one_letter_code
_entity_poly.pdbx_strand_id
1 'polypeptide(L)'
;MSEKKYIVEIADSTGHSVVEMTAPEIVEKATESDGSWIFVDNRLVNANELEDMDIATDSKIRIMPGIVGGLEEEPKYTVEVADSTGHSVVEMTKPELVETANTQGTWLFVDDKMVSATELQSMNIETSSRLRAMPGLVGGAEENRFTVEVADETGHSEILMTKPELIEHANNCQGTWVFVDNRMVSTADLAEIDLVDAQKIRLMPGLVGGN
;
A
#
# COMPACT_ATOMS: atom_id res chain seq x y z
N MET A 1 -11.90 -36.16 52.07
CA MET A 1 -10.79 -35.19 52.24
C MET A 1 -11.26 -33.91 51.58
N SER A 2 -11.23 -32.76 52.26
CA SER A 2 -11.49 -31.48 51.59
C SER A 2 -10.29 -31.15 50.71
N GLU A 3 -10.55 -30.70 49.48
CA GLU A 3 -9.50 -30.18 48.61
C GLU A 3 -8.89 -28.93 49.22
N LYS A 4 -7.57 -28.78 49.06
CA LYS A 4 -6.82 -27.64 49.56
C LYS A 4 -7.15 -26.42 48.70
N LYS A 5 -7.51 -25.32 49.36
CA LYS A 5 -7.88 -24.07 48.71
C LYS A 5 -6.96 -22.94 49.12
N TYR A 6 -6.84 -21.98 48.23
CA TYR A 6 -5.95 -20.83 48.34
C TYR A 6 -6.74 -19.54 48.11
N ILE A 7 -6.31 -18.47 48.77
CA ILE A 7 -6.81 -17.12 48.49
C ILE A 7 -6.02 -16.58 47.30
N VAL A 8 -6.73 -16.29 46.21
CA VAL A 8 -6.15 -15.86 44.93
C VAL A 8 -6.64 -14.46 44.61
N GLU A 9 -5.70 -13.55 44.37
CA GLU A 9 -5.98 -12.20 43.88
C GLU A 9 -5.85 -12.19 42.36
N ILE A 10 -6.93 -11.89 41.66
CA ILE A 10 -7.00 -11.85 40.19
C ILE A 10 -7.07 -10.39 39.76
N ALA A 11 -6.20 -9.98 38.84
CA ALA A 11 -6.37 -8.73 38.13
C ALA A 11 -7.01 -9.00 36.76
N ASP A 12 -7.92 -8.12 36.36
CA ASP A 12 -8.51 -8.08 35.03
C ASP A 12 -8.79 -6.63 34.62
N SER A 13 -9.49 -6.44 33.49
CA SER A 13 -9.84 -5.12 32.97
C SER A 13 -10.78 -4.31 33.87
N THR A 14 -11.44 -4.94 34.85
CA THR A 14 -12.36 -4.32 35.80
C THR A 14 -11.72 -3.99 37.14
N GLY A 15 -10.48 -4.46 37.38
CA GLY A 15 -9.69 -4.18 38.58
C GLY A 15 -9.19 -5.45 39.26
N HIS A 16 -9.14 -5.44 40.59
CA HIS A 16 -8.70 -6.57 41.41
C HIS A 16 -9.89 -7.27 42.07
N SER A 17 -9.93 -8.59 41.98
CA SER A 17 -10.85 -9.45 42.72
C SER A 17 -10.08 -10.46 43.57
N VAL A 18 -10.70 -10.91 44.66
CA VAL A 18 -10.14 -11.93 45.55
C VAL A 18 -11.12 -13.09 45.64
N VAL A 19 -10.65 -14.29 45.31
CA VAL A 19 -11.47 -15.50 45.26
C VAL A 19 -10.74 -16.66 45.94
N GLU A 20 -11.49 -17.66 46.40
CA GLU A 20 -10.92 -18.87 46.99
C GLU A 20 -11.00 -20.00 45.96
N MET A 21 -9.84 -20.57 45.60
CA MET A 21 -9.71 -21.54 44.50
C MET A 21 -8.77 -22.69 44.86
N THR A 22 -9.01 -23.86 44.27
CA THR A 22 -8.11 -25.01 44.27
C THR A 22 -6.98 -24.83 43.25
N ALA A 23 -5.93 -25.64 43.32
CA ALA A 23 -4.84 -25.59 42.34
C ALA A 23 -5.33 -25.80 40.89
N PRO A 24 -6.19 -26.80 40.57
CA PRO A 24 -6.71 -26.98 39.21
C PRO A 24 -7.52 -25.78 38.71
N GLU A 25 -8.34 -25.16 39.57
CA GLU A 25 -9.12 -23.97 39.20
C GLU A 25 -8.20 -22.77 38.89
N ILE A 26 -7.07 -22.63 39.60
CA ILE A 26 -6.07 -21.58 39.32
C ILE A 26 -5.44 -21.80 37.94
N VAL A 27 -5.09 -23.05 37.61
CA VAL A 27 -4.54 -23.40 36.28
C VAL A 27 -5.55 -23.07 35.19
N GLU A 28 -6.79 -23.54 35.34
CA GLU A 28 -7.88 -23.25 34.39
C GLU A 28 -8.03 -21.75 34.18
N LYS A 29 -8.09 -20.97 35.27
CA LYS A 29 -8.26 -19.52 35.20
C LYS A 29 -7.09 -18.79 34.56
N ALA A 30 -5.85 -19.23 34.80
CA ALA A 30 -4.68 -18.67 34.16
C ALA A 30 -4.59 -19.01 32.67
N THR A 31 -5.15 -20.16 32.25
CA THR A 31 -5.21 -20.56 30.84
C THR A 31 -6.39 -19.96 30.08
N GLU A 32 -7.43 -19.46 30.76
CA GLU A 32 -8.58 -18.78 30.13
C GLU A 32 -8.16 -17.50 29.40
N SER A 33 -7.12 -16.83 29.89
CA SER A 33 -6.55 -15.62 29.29
C SER A 33 -5.12 -15.88 28.82
N ASP A 34 -4.92 -15.91 27.50
CA ASP A 34 -3.60 -16.10 26.89
C ASP A 34 -2.56 -15.15 27.50
N GLY A 35 -1.45 -15.72 27.99
CA GLY A 35 -0.32 -14.97 28.50
C GLY A 35 -0.42 -14.49 29.97
N SER A 36 -1.40 -14.97 30.74
CA SER A 36 -1.50 -14.64 32.18
C SER A 36 -0.26 -15.05 32.98
N TRP A 37 0.11 -14.24 33.96
CA TRP A 37 1.23 -14.49 34.86
C TRP A 37 0.72 -14.89 36.23
N ILE A 38 1.22 -16.00 36.76
CA ILE A 38 0.89 -16.46 38.11
C ILE A 38 2.06 -16.19 39.04
N PHE A 39 1.79 -15.56 40.16
CA PHE A 39 2.76 -15.34 41.22
C PHE A 39 2.36 -16.09 42.48
N VAL A 40 3.31 -16.80 43.07
CA VAL A 40 3.20 -17.37 44.43
C VAL A 40 4.26 -16.70 45.30
N ASP A 41 3.83 -15.99 46.34
CA ASP A 41 4.72 -15.23 47.24
C ASP A 41 5.71 -14.32 46.49
N ASN A 42 5.19 -13.62 45.48
CA ASN A 42 5.92 -12.71 44.59
C ASN A 42 6.93 -13.38 43.64
N ARG A 43 6.92 -14.70 43.50
CA ARG A 43 7.71 -15.43 42.51
C ARG A 43 6.82 -15.84 41.34
N LEU A 44 7.25 -15.54 40.12
CA LEU A 44 6.57 -16.02 38.91
C LEU A 44 6.70 -17.54 38.83
N VAL A 45 5.58 -18.22 38.58
CA VAL A 45 5.49 -19.69 38.47
C VAL A 45 4.76 -20.08 37.20
N ASN A 46 5.05 -21.27 36.67
CA ASN A 46 4.28 -21.83 35.58
C ASN A 46 2.95 -22.39 36.11
N ALA A 47 1.86 -22.13 35.39
CA ALA A 47 0.54 -22.69 35.71
C ALA A 47 0.58 -24.21 35.88
N ASN A 48 1.26 -24.90 34.96
CA ASN A 48 1.31 -26.37 34.95
C ASN A 48 2.15 -26.97 36.09
N GLU A 49 2.91 -26.16 36.82
CA GLU A 49 3.74 -26.62 37.95
C GLU A 49 3.02 -26.48 39.30
N LEU A 50 1.90 -25.75 39.37
CA LEU A 50 1.21 -25.46 40.63
C LEU A 50 0.71 -26.70 41.37
N GLU A 51 0.29 -27.74 40.65
CA GLU A 51 -0.23 -28.97 41.27
C GLU A 51 0.86 -29.76 41.99
N ASP A 52 2.10 -29.68 41.50
CA ASP A 52 3.26 -30.40 42.05
C ASP A 52 4.02 -29.57 43.10
N MET A 53 3.67 -28.30 43.27
CA MET A 53 4.31 -27.40 44.23
C MET A 53 3.77 -27.58 45.66
N ASP A 54 4.68 -27.62 46.63
CA ASP A 54 4.32 -27.53 48.06
C ASP A 54 4.05 -26.07 48.46
N ILE A 55 2.84 -25.60 48.19
CA ILE A 55 2.40 -24.23 48.47
C ILE A 55 1.76 -24.17 49.86
N ALA A 56 2.14 -23.24 50.73
CA ALA A 56 1.49 -23.11 52.04
C ALA A 56 0.05 -22.58 51.89
N THR A 57 -0.86 -22.91 52.81
CA THR A 57 -2.26 -22.43 52.73
C THR A 57 -2.40 -20.92 52.89
N ASP A 58 -1.40 -20.28 53.49
CA ASP A 58 -1.30 -18.83 53.69
C ASP A 58 -0.43 -18.13 52.63
N SER A 59 0.10 -18.87 51.65
CA SER A 59 0.83 -18.27 50.53
C SER A 59 -0.06 -17.31 49.74
N LYS A 60 0.52 -16.18 49.33
CA LYS A 60 -0.18 -15.18 48.51
C LYS A 60 -0.09 -15.58 47.04
N ILE A 61 -1.23 -15.94 46.44
CA ILE A 61 -1.33 -16.24 45.01
C ILE A 61 -1.92 -15.04 44.26
N ARG A 62 -1.30 -14.65 43.15
CA ARG A 62 -1.78 -13.59 42.25
C ARG A 62 -1.84 -14.08 40.81
N ILE A 63 -2.97 -13.92 40.14
CA ILE A 63 -3.10 -14.09 38.69
C ILE A 63 -3.18 -12.69 38.09
N MET A 64 -2.15 -12.31 37.34
CA MET A 64 -2.10 -11.06 36.61
C MET A 64 -2.41 -11.34 35.14
N PRO A 65 -3.17 -10.48 34.45
CA PRO A 65 -3.29 -10.60 33.01
C PRO A 65 -1.89 -10.45 32.42
N GLY A 66 -1.64 -11.08 31.28
CA GLY A 66 -0.40 -10.85 30.56
C GLY A 66 -0.20 -9.34 30.41
N ILE A 67 0.99 -8.84 30.76
CA ILE A 67 1.32 -7.47 30.41
C ILE A 67 1.38 -7.44 28.87
N VAL A 68 0.32 -6.97 28.24
CA VAL A 68 0.30 -6.56 26.83
C VAL A 68 1.10 -5.27 26.68
N GLY A 69 2.34 -5.28 27.17
CA GLY A 69 3.32 -4.24 26.92
C GLY A 69 3.78 -4.41 25.49
N GLY A 70 3.08 -3.77 24.55
CA GLY A 70 3.49 -3.70 23.16
C GLY A 70 3.02 -4.86 22.28
N LEU A 71 1.71 -5.09 22.18
CA LEU A 71 1.20 -5.08 20.81
C LEU A 71 1.19 -3.61 20.43
N GLU A 72 2.37 -3.06 20.07
CA GLU A 72 2.38 -1.82 19.33
C GLU A 72 1.60 -2.15 18.06
N GLU A 73 0.36 -1.68 17.97
CA GLU A 73 -0.21 -1.44 16.65
C GLU A 73 0.89 -0.69 15.90
N GLU A 74 1.35 -1.24 14.77
CA GLU A 74 2.43 -0.65 14.02
C GLU A 74 2.13 0.84 13.87
N PRO A 75 3.07 1.74 14.22
CA PRO A 75 2.80 3.16 14.23
C PRO A 75 2.28 3.56 12.85
N LYS A 76 1.10 4.17 12.85
CA LYS A 76 0.49 4.74 11.66
C LYS A 76 0.95 6.18 11.51
N TYR A 77 1.18 6.54 10.27
CA TYR A 77 1.60 7.88 9.89
C TYR A 77 0.57 8.48 8.96
N THR A 78 0.27 9.76 9.17
CA THR A 78 -0.58 10.53 8.27
C THR A 78 0.22 10.94 7.04
N VAL A 79 -0.27 10.58 5.85
CA VAL A 79 0.39 10.83 4.56
C VAL A 79 -0.51 11.68 3.66
N GLU A 80 0.03 12.79 3.17
CA GLU A 80 -0.59 13.61 2.14
C GLU A 80 -0.32 12.97 0.76
N VAL A 81 -1.36 12.48 0.09
CA VAL A 81 -1.27 11.85 -1.24
C VAL A 81 -1.78 12.83 -2.28
N ALA A 82 -0.98 13.17 -3.27
CA ALA A 82 -1.44 13.99 -4.38
C ALA A 82 -2.36 13.22 -5.32
N ASP A 83 -3.50 13.85 -5.64
CA ASP A 83 -4.53 13.30 -6.51
C ASP A 83 -5.20 14.41 -7.33
N SER A 84 -6.22 14.06 -8.11
CA SER A 84 -6.94 15.00 -8.99
C SER A 84 -7.70 16.10 -8.25
N THR A 85 -7.89 15.98 -6.93
CA THR A 85 -8.55 16.99 -6.09
C THR A 85 -7.55 17.98 -5.46
N GLY A 86 -6.26 17.77 -5.70
CA GLY A 86 -5.15 18.46 -5.04
C GLY A 86 -4.39 17.47 -4.17
N HIS A 87 -4.93 17.15 -3.00
CA HIS A 87 -4.40 16.11 -2.11
C HIS A 87 -5.50 15.44 -1.28
N SER A 88 -5.35 14.14 -1.05
CA SER A 88 -6.03 13.38 -0.01
C SER A 88 -5.08 13.09 1.15
N VAL A 89 -5.65 12.68 2.29
CA VAL A 89 -4.91 12.29 3.48
C VAL A 89 -5.29 10.86 3.84
N VAL A 90 -4.28 10.01 4.00
CA VAL A 90 -4.44 8.59 4.36
C VAL A 90 -3.53 8.25 5.55
N GLU A 91 -3.84 7.18 6.26
CA GLU A 91 -2.95 6.62 7.27
C GLU A 91 -2.22 5.41 6.70
N MET A 92 -0.90 5.35 6.89
CA MET A 92 -0.06 4.26 6.40
C MET A 92 0.88 3.77 7.48
N THR A 93 1.14 2.47 7.52
CA THR A 93 2.23 1.88 8.31
C THR A 93 3.57 2.07 7.60
N LYS A 94 4.67 1.85 8.31
CA LYS A 94 6.02 1.93 7.71
C LYS A 94 6.20 0.93 6.54
N PRO A 95 5.73 -0.33 6.60
CA PRO A 95 5.71 -1.21 5.44
C PRO A 95 4.96 -0.65 4.24
N GLU A 96 3.78 -0.06 4.44
CA GLU A 96 2.97 0.53 3.36
C GLU A 96 3.67 1.75 2.72
N LEU A 97 4.39 2.56 3.52
CA LEU A 97 5.24 3.65 3.00
C LEU A 97 6.36 3.11 2.09
N VAL A 98 7.00 2.01 2.48
CA VAL A 98 8.06 1.36 1.69
C VAL A 98 7.51 0.78 0.39
N GLU A 99 6.31 0.18 0.44
CA GLU A 99 5.63 -0.31 -0.76
C GLU A 99 5.27 0.85 -1.70
N THR A 100 4.73 1.94 -1.16
CA THR A 100 4.40 3.15 -1.92
C THR A 100 5.62 3.76 -2.60
N ALA A 101 6.77 3.79 -1.93
CA ALA A 101 8.03 4.26 -2.52
C ALA A 101 8.60 3.31 -3.59
N ASN A 102 8.20 2.03 -3.61
CA ASN A 102 8.55 1.08 -4.66
C ASN A 102 7.59 1.14 -5.87
N THR A 103 6.40 1.70 -5.69
CA THR A 103 5.44 1.88 -6.78
C THR A 103 6.06 2.77 -7.86
N GLN A 104 6.16 2.23 -9.07
CA GLN A 104 6.72 2.95 -10.21
C GLN A 104 5.91 4.22 -10.46
N GLY A 105 6.61 5.36 -10.58
CA GLY A 105 5.97 6.64 -10.80
C GLY A 105 5.32 7.24 -9.55
N THR A 106 5.75 6.84 -8.36
CA THR A 106 5.43 7.54 -7.10
C THR A 106 6.70 7.99 -6.42
N TRP A 107 6.73 9.25 -5.95
CA TRP A 107 7.81 9.82 -5.17
C TRP A 107 7.33 10.04 -3.74
N LEU A 108 8.06 9.48 -2.78
CA LEU A 108 7.78 9.68 -1.36
C LEU A 108 8.72 10.73 -0.77
N PHE A 109 8.17 11.62 0.05
CA PHE A 109 8.89 12.65 0.78
C PHE A 109 8.67 12.49 2.28
N VAL A 110 9.75 12.64 3.05
CA VAL A 110 9.74 12.75 4.52
C VAL A 110 10.38 14.09 4.86
N ASP A 111 9.66 14.98 5.52
CA ASP A 111 10.10 16.34 5.86
C ASP A 111 10.71 17.09 4.67
N ASP A 112 9.98 17.08 3.56
CA ASP A 112 10.33 17.75 2.29
C ASP A 112 11.56 17.17 1.58
N LYS A 113 12.15 16.09 2.09
CA LYS A 113 13.22 15.35 1.44
C LYS A 113 12.66 14.11 0.74
N MET A 114 12.97 13.97 -0.56
CA MET A 114 12.68 12.74 -1.29
C MET A 114 13.49 11.58 -0.73
N VAL A 115 12.84 10.43 -0.53
CA VAL A 115 13.45 9.21 0.01
C VAL A 115 13.13 8.00 -0.85
N SER A 116 14.08 7.08 -0.95
CA SER A 116 13.89 5.78 -1.58
C SER A 116 13.30 4.75 -0.61
N ALA A 117 12.73 3.67 -1.15
CA ALA A 117 12.26 2.52 -0.36
C ALA A 117 13.36 1.93 0.54
N THR A 118 14.60 1.86 0.05
CA THR A 118 15.75 1.36 0.83
C THR A 118 16.10 2.29 1.99
N GLU A 119 16.11 3.60 1.77
CA GLU A 119 16.35 4.57 2.84
C GLU A 119 15.27 4.48 3.92
N LEU A 120 13.98 4.42 3.51
CA LEU A 120 12.83 4.29 4.41
C LEU A 120 12.91 3.10 5.35
N GLN A 121 13.39 1.94 4.88
CA GLN A 121 13.52 0.74 5.73
C GLN A 121 14.38 1.02 6.97
N SER A 122 15.52 1.70 6.77
CA SER A 122 16.47 2.03 7.84
C SER A 122 16.19 3.37 8.54
N MET A 123 15.35 4.23 7.95
CA MET A 123 15.06 5.56 8.48
C MET A 123 14.18 5.48 9.74
N ASN A 124 14.53 6.27 10.74
CA ASN A 124 13.63 6.53 11.86
C ASN A 124 12.66 7.64 11.44
N ILE A 125 11.36 7.38 11.51
CA ILE A 125 10.30 8.34 11.16
C ILE A 125 9.55 8.66 12.44
N GLU A 126 9.48 9.93 12.80
CA GLU A 126 8.68 10.37 13.94
C GLU A 126 7.21 10.52 13.52
N THR A 127 6.27 10.33 14.44
CA THR A 127 4.82 10.51 14.15
C THR A 127 4.47 11.95 13.77
N SER A 128 5.31 12.92 14.12
CA SER A 128 5.21 14.33 13.69
C SER A 128 5.85 14.64 12.35
N SER A 129 6.54 13.67 11.72
CA SER A 129 7.19 13.89 10.42
C SER A 129 6.14 14.17 9.35
N ARG A 130 6.44 15.09 8.45
CA ARG A 130 5.55 15.39 7.32
C ARG A 130 5.80 14.40 6.19
N LEU A 131 4.80 13.58 5.89
CA LEU A 131 4.87 12.59 4.81
C LEU A 131 4.02 13.00 3.61
N ARG A 132 4.63 12.93 2.42
CA ARG A 132 3.96 13.23 1.16
C ARG A 132 4.24 12.16 0.11
N ALA A 133 3.19 11.61 -0.49
CA ALA A 133 3.28 10.78 -1.68
C ALA A 133 2.82 11.60 -2.89
N MET A 134 3.74 11.81 -3.83
CA MET A 134 3.46 12.52 -5.07
C MET A 134 3.48 11.52 -6.21
N PRO A 135 2.55 11.57 -7.18
CA PRO A 135 2.83 10.93 -8.45
C PRO A 135 4.13 11.57 -8.96
N GLY A 136 5.03 10.73 -9.47
CA GLY A 136 6.24 11.20 -10.12
C GLY A 136 5.86 12.25 -11.14
N LEU A 137 6.67 13.31 -11.24
CA LEU A 137 6.52 14.26 -12.32
C LEU A 137 6.67 13.49 -13.64
N VAL A 138 5.54 13.11 -14.23
CA VAL A 138 5.42 12.81 -15.65
C VAL A 138 5.61 14.15 -16.37
N GLY A 139 6.85 14.59 -16.45
CA GLY A 139 7.25 15.50 -17.51
C GLY A 139 6.97 14.77 -18.82
N GLY A 140 5.80 14.99 -19.40
CA GLY A 140 5.44 14.56 -20.75
C GLY A 140 5.39 13.05 -20.98
N ALA A 141 4.51 12.34 -20.27
CA ALA A 141 4.02 11.04 -20.75
C ALA A 141 2.54 11.11 -21.13
N GLU A 142 2.07 12.27 -21.60
CA GLU A 142 1.08 12.18 -22.68
C GLU A 142 1.85 11.61 -23.86
N GLU A 143 1.48 10.44 -24.35
CA GLU A 143 2.00 9.97 -25.64
C GLU A 143 1.84 11.13 -26.63
N ASN A 144 2.92 11.51 -27.33
CA ASN A 144 2.88 12.61 -28.29
C ASN A 144 1.68 12.41 -29.21
N ARG A 145 0.72 13.33 -29.13
CA ARG A 145 -0.45 13.34 -30.00
C ARG A 145 -0.21 14.30 -31.15
N PHE A 146 -0.56 13.84 -32.34
CA PHE A 146 -0.38 14.58 -33.57
C PHE A 146 -1.75 14.95 -34.13
N THR A 147 -1.88 16.17 -34.63
CA THR A 147 -3.03 16.55 -35.44
C THR A 147 -2.88 15.91 -36.82
N VAL A 148 -3.80 15.02 -37.16
CA VAL A 148 -3.81 14.28 -38.41
C VAL A 148 -5.03 14.71 -39.23
N GLU A 149 -4.78 15.19 -40.44
CA GLU A 149 -5.81 15.55 -41.41
C GLU A 149 -6.25 14.28 -42.16
N VAL A 150 -7.47 13.83 -41.92
CA VAL A 150 -8.07 12.65 -42.56
C VAL A 150 -8.99 13.13 -43.67
N ALA A 151 -8.75 12.70 -44.90
CA ALA A 151 -9.67 12.97 -46.00
C ALA A 151 -10.95 12.14 -45.87
N ASP A 152 -12.09 12.82 -45.92
CA ASP A 152 -13.43 12.25 -45.76
C ASP A 152 -14.42 12.87 -46.76
N GLU A 153 -15.71 12.50 -46.66
CA GLU A 153 -16.77 12.99 -47.54
C GLU A 153 -16.99 14.51 -47.49
N THR A 154 -16.52 15.18 -46.43
CA THR A 154 -16.61 16.64 -46.27
C THR A 154 -15.39 17.38 -46.83
N GLY A 155 -14.41 16.63 -47.36
CA GLY A 155 -13.12 17.14 -47.82
C GLY A 155 -12.02 16.64 -46.88
N HIS A 156 -11.96 17.19 -45.66
CA HIS A 156 -11.00 16.79 -44.63
C HIS A 156 -11.56 17.03 -43.22
N SER A 157 -11.26 16.14 -42.29
CA SER A 157 -11.39 16.32 -40.84
C SER A 157 -10.02 16.30 -40.17
N GLU A 158 -9.91 16.94 -39.01
CA GLU A 158 -8.71 16.88 -38.17
C GLU A 158 -8.99 16.04 -36.93
N ILE A 159 -8.10 15.08 -36.66
CA ILE A 159 -8.19 14.19 -35.51
C ILE A 159 -6.87 14.20 -34.76
N LEU A 160 -6.93 14.27 -33.43
CA LEU A 160 -5.76 14.22 -32.57
C LEU A 160 -5.50 12.76 -32.15
N MET A 161 -4.38 12.17 -32.59
CA MET A 161 -4.09 10.74 -32.35
C MET A 161 -2.63 10.50 -31.97
N THR A 162 -2.38 9.43 -31.22
CA THR A 162 -1.03 8.94 -30.91
C THR A 162 -0.42 8.23 -32.12
N LYS A 163 0.90 8.03 -32.13
CA LYS A 163 1.58 7.30 -33.22
C LYS A 163 1.05 5.86 -33.38
N PRO A 164 0.80 5.07 -32.31
CA PRO A 164 0.13 3.78 -32.43
C PRO A 164 -1.26 3.86 -33.07
N GLU A 165 -2.10 4.81 -32.63
CA GLU A 165 -3.45 5.02 -33.19
C GLU A 165 -3.40 5.38 -34.69
N LEU A 166 -2.44 6.20 -35.10
CA LEU A 166 -2.20 6.55 -36.51
C LEU A 166 -1.84 5.31 -37.35
N ILE A 167 -0.93 4.48 -36.86
CA ILE A 167 -0.51 3.24 -37.54
C ILE A 167 -1.70 2.28 -37.67
N GLU A 168 -2.48 2.12 -36.59
CA GLU A 168 -3.66 1.29 -36.58
C GLU A 168 -4.71 1.80 -37.58
N HIS A 169 -5.00 3.10 -37.58
CA HIS A 169 -5.95 3.71 -38.50
C HIS A 169 -5.53 3.50 -39.97
N ALA A 170 -4.24 3.70 -40.27
CA ALA A 170 -3.73 3.51 -41.63
C ALA A 170 -3.76 2.03 -42.09
N ASN A 171 -3.58 1.07 -41.17
CA ASN A 171 -3.66 -0.36 -41.50
C ASN A 171 -5.11 -0.84 -41.68
N ASN A 172 -6.06 -0.29 -40.92
CA ASN A 172 -7.47 -0.68 -40.98
C ASN A 172 -8.17 -0.19 -42.26
N CYS A 173 -7.65 0.86 -42.89
CA CYS A 173 -8.19 1.40 -44.14
C CYS A 173 -7.31 0.98 -45.32
N GLN A 174 -7.64 -0.16 -45.97
CA GLN A 174 -6.88 -0.67 -47.12
C GLN A 174 -6.75 0.39 -48.23
N GLY A 175 -5.52 0.57 -48.72
CA GLY A 175 -5.21 1.55 -49.77
C GLY A 175 -5.00 2.99 -49.27
N THR A 176 -5.02 3.23 -47.97
CA THR A 176 -4.73 4.55 -47.39
C THR A 176 -3.27 4.94 -47.58
N TRP A 177 -3.04 6.18 -47.98
CA TRP A 177 -1.72 6.80 -48.08
C TRP A 177 -1.48 7.69 -46.88
N VAL A 178 -0.36 7.48 -46.20
CA VAL A 178 0.12 8.34 -45.13
C VAL A 178 1.07 9.36 -45.71
N PHE A 179 0.86 10.65 -45.41
CA PHE A 179 1.80 11.71 -45.73
C PHE A 179 2.31 12.35 -44.44
N VAL A 180 3.63 12.52 -44.36
CA VAL A 180 4.30 13.30 -43.31
C VAL A 180 5.07 14.42 -44.02
N ASP A 181 4.74 15.67 -43.73
CA ASP A 181 5.31 16.88 -44.36
C ASP A 181 5.35 16.80 -45.89
N ASN A 182 4.20 16.44 -46.48
CA ASN A 182 4.00 16.25 -47.92
C ASN A 182 4.86 15.14 -48.57
N ARG A 183 5.50 14.26 -47.78
CA ARG A 183 6.15 13.05 -48.28
C ARG A 183 5.30 11.83 -47.96
N MET A 184 5.07 10.99 -48.96
CA MET A 184 4.37 9.72 -48.76
C MET A 184 5.28 8.78 -47.97
N VAL A 185 4.72 8.17 -46.93
CA VAL A 185 5.40 7.25 -46.00
C VAL A 185 4.59 5.95 -45.97
N SER A 186 5.28 4.81 -46.01
CA SER A 186 4.61 3.52 -45.85
C SER A 186 4.21 3.30 -44.39
N THR A 187 3.12 2.57 -44.14
CA THR A 187 2.70 2.27 -42.75
C THR A 187 3.75 1.46 -41.98
N ALA A 188 4.57 0.67 -42.68
CA ALA A 188 5.69 -0.05 -42.08
C ALA A 188 6.83 0.89 -41.65
N ASP A 189 7.18 1.88 -42.47
CA ASP A 189 8.23 2.85 -42.15
C ASP A 189 7.80 3.86 -41.09
N LEU A 190 6.49 4.08 -40.96
CA LEU A 190 5.92 4.99 -39.97
C LEU A 190 6.33 4.61 -38.54
N ALA A 191 6.51 3.31 -38.24
CA ALA A 191 6.98 2.84 -36.94
C ALA A 191 8.39 3.34 -36.60
N GLU A 192 9.26 3.50 -37.61
CA GLU A 192 10.67 3.87 -37.46
C GLU A 192 10.91 5.38 -37.54
N ILE A 193 9.96 6.15 -38.08
CA ILE A 193 10.10 7.60 -38.26
C ILE A 193 9.79 8.34 -36.97
N ASP A 194 10.66 9.29 -36.60
CA ASP A 194 10.36 10.26 -35.55
C ASP A 194 9.38 11.31 -36.07
N LEU A 195 8.25 11.46 -35.37
CA LEU A 195 7.17 12.38 -35.73
C LEU A 195 7.18 13.66 -34.88
N VAL A 196 8.10 13.78 -33.91
CA VAL A 196 8.13 14.91 -32.95
C VAL A 196 8.18 16.27 -33.64
N ASP A 197 8.86 16.38 -34.78
CA ASP A 197 8.99 17.63 -35.55
C ASP A 197 8.05 17.72 -36.76
N ALA A 198 7.13 16.76 -36.93
CA ALA A 198 6.22 16.75 -38.07
C ALA A 198 5.26 17.95 -38.00
N GLN A 199 5.28 18.79 -39.02
CA GLN A 199 4.38 19.95 -39.10
C GLN A 199 3.00 19.56 -39.61
N LYS A 200 2.95 18.53 -40.47
CA LYS A 200 1.71 18.08 -41.09
C LYS A 200 1.68 16.58 -41.33
N ILE A 201 0.67 15.91 -40.77
CA ILE A 201 0.37 14.51 -41.03
C ILE A 201 -1.00 14.41 -41.72
N ARG A 202 -1.08 13.62 -42.80
CA ARG A 202 -2.33 13.40 -43.54
C ARG A 202 -2.58 11.93 -43.82
N LEU A 203 -3.84 11.52 -43.70
CA LEU A 203 -4.33 10.24 -44.17
C LEU A 203 -5.26 10.48 -45.36
N MET A 204 -4.86 9.94 -46.51
CA MET A 204 -5.64 10.03 -47.75
C MET A 204 -6.16 8.65 -48.10
N PRO A 205 -7.47 8.46 -48.35
CA PRO A 205 -7.95 7.20 -48.89
C PRO A 205 -7.33 6.96 -50.26
N GLY A 206 -7.15 5.69 -50.63
CA GLY A 206 -6.70 5.35 -51.97
C GLY A 206 -7.65 5.93 -53.01
N LEU A 207 -7.11 6.49 -54.09
CA LEU A 207 -7.91 6.92 -55.23
C LEU A 207 -8.59 5.70 -55.84
N VAL A 208 -9.87 5.49 -55.52
CA VAL A 208 -10.73 4.63 -56.32
C VAL A 208 -11.04 5.39 -57.61
N GLY A 209 -10.32 5.06 -58.68
CA GLY A 209 -10.70 5.52 -60.01
C GLY A 209 -12.16 5.13 -60.26
N GLY A 210 -12.99 6.11 -60.63
CA GLY A 210 -14.39 5.88 -60.96
C GLY A 210 -14.55 4.77 -62.00
N ASN A 211 -15.64 4.01 -61.86
CA ASN A 211 -16.12 3.11 -62.93
C ASN A 211 -16.33 3.86 -64.25
#